data_AF-A0A3P8EPH2-F1
#
_entry.id   AF-A0A3P8EPH2-F1
#
_cell.length_a   1.000
_cell.length_b   1.000
_cell.length_c   1.000
_cell.angle_alpha   90.00
_cell.angle_beta   90.00
_cell.angle_gamma   90.00
#
_symmetry.space_group_name_H-M   'P 1'
#
loop_
_entity.id
_entity.type
_entity.pdbx_description
1 polymer ?
#
loop_
_entity_poly.entity_id
_entity_poly.type
_entity_poly.pdbx_seq_one_letter_code
_entity_poly.pdbx_strand_id
1 'polypeptide(L)'
;MGVDVSPQQRIEDMMRVTEYCIDLLKENEEHHGEAFAWFSDLLADHSEIFWSLYSVDLDSAMEVQPPDSWDAFPLFQTLNDFLLSEKSLNGGIFHKKLTTQFQPLVVRYTDLMEHSISQSIDKGFSKEKWEPRKEGCATSEDIYWKLDALHTFVIDLNWPEEEFRKYLNVRMKSLTSDMILKVASSTYQQFDSWMQRARKSTDYILPSEVCVMINVLFSSKTRATRVTMDAGEFKYQSKLDETLDTMLSDMETCIQDRLIGVLEFVLGKLSRYDEGNPIGALLSMAPKPTSIFNKVKTMVGEQGINISGSTAGTPTTPQNSKTPVSQQQSTGHMGNSYVTFMRGCTEQLRQIVTDEVWVNTLFENWYANQVKMINEWLTERLQQSLSPYQFTCLSFIVKKVYSDFELQGIDEEKLNGKLYQSINRRLQLEEANVALHDHSNGHAPSVFPTSLGNASAAVSNVSSMVEGAGAKVFSFFK
;
A
#
# COMPACT_ATOMS: atom_id res chain seq x y z
N MET A 1 45.76 -23.95 24.87
CA MET A 1 45.40 -23.46 23.51
C MET A 1 46.42 -22.39 23.09
N GLY A 2 46.90 -22.40 21.84
CA GLY A 2 48.00 -21.56 21.36
C GLY A 2 47.69 -20.07 21.29
N VAL A 3 48.73 -19.23 21.32
CA VAL A 3 48.66 -17.77 21.52
C VAL A 3 48.11 -16.99 20.30
N ASP A 4 47.89 -17.66 19.15
CA ASP A 4 47.46 -17.03 17.88
C ASP A 4 46.03 -17.37 17.41
N VAL A 5 45.19 -17.95 18.28
CA VAL A 5 43.81 -18.33 17.90
C VAL A 5 42.85 -17.15 18.10
N SER A 6 42.17 -16.73 17.03
CA SER A 6 41.19 -15.62 17.06
C SER A 6 40.00 -15.95 17.99
N PRO A 7 39.32 -14.95 18.57
CA PRO A 7 38.14 -15.19 19.41
C PRO A 7 37.06 -16.02 18.70
N GLN A 8 36.81 -15.74 17.42
CA GLN A 8 35.86 -16.49 16.61
C GLN A 8 36.28 -17.95 16.44
N GLN A 9 37.56 -18.21 16.11
CA GLN A 9 38.07 -19.58 15.96
C GLN A 9 37.96 -20.37 17.27
N ARG A 10 38.10 -19.70 18.43
CA ARG A 10 37.91 -20.37 19.73
C ARG A 10 36.48 -20.85 19.96
N ILE A 11 35.47 -20.09 19.51
CA ILE A 11 34.06 -20.54 19.59
C ILE A 11 33.82 -21.68 18.61
N GLU A 12 34.36 -21.62 17.40
CA GLU A 12 34.26 -22.73 16.43
C GLU A 12 34.92 -24.01 16.96
N ASP A 13 36.11 -23.90 17.56
CA ASP A 13 36.80 -25.04 18.15
C ASP A 13 36.00 -25.59 19.35
N MET A 14 35.41 -24.71 20.16
CA MET A 14 34.52 -25.09 21.26
C MET A 14 33.24 -25.78 20.78
N MET A 15 32.69 -25.35 19.65
CA MET A 15 31.55 -26.03 19.00
C MET A 15 31.91 -27.47 18.62
N ARG A 16 33.07 -27.68 17.98
CA ARG A 16 33.52 -29.04 17.62
C ARG A 16 33.74 -29.90 18.86
N VAL A 17 34.35 -29.35 19.91
CA VAL A 17 34.51 -30.06 21.19
C VAL A 17 33.16 -30.41 21.79
N THR A 18 32.18 -29.51 21.74
CA THR A 18 30.81 -29.77 22.19
C THR A 18 30.17 -30.94 21.47
N GLU A 19 30.25 -30.97 20.14
CA GLU A 19 29.71 -32.06 19.33
C GLU A 19 30.35 -33.40 19.74
N TYR A 20 31.69 -33.45 19.86
CA TYR A 20 32.38 -34.66 20.31
C TYR A 20 32.02 -35.08 21.74
N CYS A 21 31.85 -34.12 22.65
CA CYS A 21 31.41 -34.36 24.02
C CYS A 21 30.00 -34.97 24.06
N ILE A 22 29.08 -34.43 23.27
CA ILE A 22 27.70 -34.93 23.15
C ILE A 22 27.70 -36.34 22.56
N ASP A 23 28.42 -36.56 21.47
CA ASP A 23 28.51 -37.86 20.80
C ASP A 23 29.11 -38.92 21.74
N LEU A 24 30.17 -38.57 22.48
CA LEU A 24 30.78 -39.46 23.46
C LEU A 24 29.81 -39.87 24.57
N LEU A 25 29.03 -38.91 25.10
CA LEU A 25 28.06 -39.21 26.16
C LEU A 25 26.91 -40.07 25.65
N LYS A 26 26.42 -39.81 24.43
CA LYS A 26 25.40 -40.66 23.77
C LYS A 26 25.91 -42.08 23.53
N GLU A 27 27.12 -42.21 23.00
CA GLU A 27 27.77 -43.51 22.77
C GLU A 27 27.94 -44.27 24.09
N ASN A 28 28.36 -43.59 25.15
CA ASN A 28 28.51 -44.19 26.48
C ASN A 28 27.16 -44.69 27.05
N GLU A 29 26.08 -43.92 26.86
CA GLU A 29 24.74 -44.34 27.27
C GLU A 29 24.23 -45.51 26.43
N GLU A 30 24.43 -45.50 25.10
CA GLU A 30 24.01 -46.58 24.21
C GLU A 30 24.73 -47.90 24.51
N HIS A 31 26.05 -47.85 24.76
CA HIS A 31 26.85 -49.06 24.98
C HIS A 31 26.85 -49.56 26.42
N HIS A 32 26.69 -48.66 27.40
CA HIS A 32 26.82 -49.01 28.81
C HIS A 32 25.56 -48.73 29.63
N GLY A 33 24.51 -48.17 29.05
CA GLY A 33 23.27 -47.82 29.75
C GLY A 33 22.58 -49.01 30.43
N GLU A 34 22.58 -50.19 29.80
CA GLU A 34 22.02 -51.40 30.44
C GLU A 34 22.84 -51.87 31.65
N ALA A 35 24.17 -51.74 31.59
CA ALA A 35 25.07 -52.10 32.69
C ALA A 35 24.95 -51.11 33.86
N PHE A 36 24.65 -49.85 33.57
CA PHE A 36 24.50 -48.78 34.55
C PHE A 36 23.04 -48.44 34.91
N ALA A 37 22.05 -49.18 34.40
CA ALA A 37 20.64 -48.95 34.70
C ALA A 37 20.32 -49.02 36.21
N TRP A 38 21.14 -49.73 36.97
CA TRP A 38 21.02 -49.87 38.44
C TRP A 38 21.76 -48.75 39.21
N PHE A 39 22.52 -47.90 38.50
CA PHE A 39 23.34 -46.79 39.00
C PHE A 39 23.07 -45.48 38.23
N SER A 40 21.82 -45.28 37.78
CA SER A 40 21.39 -44.10 37.00
C SER A 40 21.83 -42.77 37.63
N ASP A 41 21.73 -42.65 38.96
CA ASP A 41 22.12 -41.43 39.69
C ASP A 41 23.64 -41.19 39.63
N LEU A 42 24.46 -42.25 39.66
CA LEU A 42 25.91 -42.15 39.57
C LEU A 42 26.37 -41.76 38.16
N LEU A 43 25.64 -42.20 37.14
CA LEU A 43 25.89 -41.81 35.76
C LEU A 43 25.54 -40.33 35.53
N ALA A 44 24.46 -39.84 36.15
CA ALA A 44 24.12 -38.43 36.15
C ALA A 44 25.22 -37.57 36.82
N ASP A 45 25.70 -37.99 37.99
CA ASP A 45 26.81 -37.32 38.69
C ASP A 45 28.10 -37.31 37.86
N HIS A 46 28.41 -38.41 37.17
CA HIS A 46 29.55 -38.48 36.27
C HIS A 46 29.43 -37.47 35.11
N SER A 47 28.26 -37.41 34.47
CA SER A 47 27.97 -36.46 33.39
C SER A 47 28.05 -35.00 33.88
N GLU A 48 27.58 -34.70 35.09
CA GLU A 48 27.71 -33.36 35.69
C GLU A 48 29.17 -32.98 35.96
N ILE A 49 30.01 -33.92 36.43
CA ILE A 49 31.45 -33.68 36.60
C ILE A 49 32.11 -33.42 35.24
N PHE A 50 31.77 -34.22 34.23
CA PHE A 50 32.28 -34.07 32.87
C PHE A 50 31.96 -32.68 32.31
N TRP A 51 30.70 -32.25 32.38
CA TRP A 51 30.27 -30.94 31.92
C TRP A 51 30.86 -29.79 32.77
N SER A 52 31.07 -30.01 34.07
CA SER A 52 31.76 -29.04 34.92
C SER A 52 33.21 -28.81 34.48
N LEU A 53 33.92 -29.86 34.04
CA LEU A 53 35.27 -29.73 33.47
C LEU A 53 35.24 -28.99 32.14
N TYR A 54 34.31 -29.36 31.24
CA TYR A 54 34.09 -28.65 29.97
C TYR A 54 33.81 -27.15 30.19
N SER A 55 33.09 -26.79 31.26
CA SER A 55 32.74 -25.41 31.57
C SER A 55 33.95 -24.49 31.78
N VAL A 56 35.10 -25.03 32.20
CA VAL A 56 36.34 -24.25 32.41
C VAL A 56 36.88 -23.73 31.08
N ASP A 57 36.86 -24.58 30.05
CA ASP A 57 37.30 -24.20 28.72
C ASP A 57 36.26 -23.29 28.04
N LEU A 58 34.96 -23.54 28.26
CA LEU A 58 33.88 -22.66 27.80
C LEU A 58 34.03 -21.24 28.35
N ASP A 59 34.25 -21.09 29.67
CA ASP A 59 34.46 -19.78 30.31
C ASP A 59 35.67 -19.07 29.69
N SER A 60 36.78 -19.79 29.50
CA SER A 60 38.00 -19.24 28.87
C SER A 60 37.79 -18.80 27.42
N ALA A 61 36.91 -19.49 26.68
CA ALA A 61 36.55 -19.12 25.31
C ALA A 61 35.60 -17.91 25.26
N MET A 62 34.73 -17.77 26.25
CA MET A 62 33.80 -16.65 26.39
C MET A 62 34.49 -15.36 26.86
N GLU A 63 35.47 -15.44 27.76
CA GLU A 63 36.18 -14.28 28.33
C GLU A 63 36.96 -13.46 27.29
N VAL A 64 37.40 -14.11 26.20
CA VAL A 64 38.18 -13.47 25.14
C VAL A 64 37.33 -12.91 24.00
N GLN A 65 35.99 -13.07 24.07
CA GLN A 65 35.11 -12.55 23.04
C GLN A 65 35.03 -11.02 23.08
N PRO A 66 34.95 -10.37 21.91
CA PRO A 66 34.67 -8.94 21.85
C PRO A 66 33.33 -8.58 22.52
N PRO A 67 33.17 -7.36 23.04
CA PRO A 67 31.88 -6.89 23.52
C PRO A 67 30.84 -6.89 22.39
N ASP A 68 29.59 -7.20 22.72
CA ASP A 68 28.48 -7.30 21.76
C ASP A 68 28.75 -8.30 20.62
N SER A 69 29.49 -9.38 20.90
CA SER A 69 29.65 -10.56 20.01
C SER A 69 28.55 -11.60 20.26
N TRP A 70 28.02 -12.15 19.18
CA TRP A 70 26.87 -13.09 19.19
C TRP A 70 27.23 -14.47 18.64
N ASP A 71 28.50 -14.69 18.27
CA ASP A 71 28.98 -15.91 17.61
C ASP A 71 28.82 -17.17 18.48
N ALA A 72 28.67 -16.99 19.79
CA ALA A 72 28.48 -18.06 20.76
C ALA A 72 27.03 -18.55 20.90
N PHE A 73 26.03 -17.88 20.29
CA PHE A 73 24.64 -18.33 20.42
C PHE A 73 24.37 -19.71 19.81
N PRO A 74 24.91 -20.07 18.63
CA PRO A 74 24.77 -21.44 18.11
C PRO A 74 25.33 -22.48 19.09
N LEU A 75 26.46 -22.18 19.74
CA LEU A 75 27.07 -23.07 20.74
C LEU A 75 26.14 -23.28 21.94
N PHE A 76 25.53 -22.19 22.42
CA PHE A 76 24.51 -22.27 23.46
C PHE A 76 23.32 -23.13 23.02
N GLN A 77 22.79 -22.95 21.81
CA GLN A 77 21.65 -23.71 21.30
C GLN A 77 21.95 -25.21 21.27
N THR A 78 23.11 -25.61 20.73
CA THR A 78 23.53 -27.01 20.68
C THR A 78 23.64 -27.63 22.08
N LEU A 79 24.25 -26.92 23.04
CA LEU A 79 24.34 -27.39 24.42
C LEU A 79 22.97 -27.47 25.09
N ASN A 80 22.16 -26.42 24.95
CA ASN A 80 20.85 -26.31 25.59
C ASN A 80 19.89 -27.39 25.08
N ASP A 81 19.83 -27.63 23.76
CA ASP A 81 18.97 -28.66 23.17
C ASP A 81 19.33 -30.06 23.65
N PHE A 82 20.63 -30.37 23.77
CA PHE A 82 21.10 -31.63 24.35
C PHE A 82 20.74 -31.75 25.84
N LEU A 83 21.02 -30.71 26.64
CA LEU A 83 20.70 -30.74 28.07
C LEU A 83 19.19 -30.80 28.34
N LEU A 84 18.36 -30.32 27.42
CA LEU A 84 16.91 -30.46 27.47
C LEU A 84 16.42 -31.86 27.12
N SER A 85 17.09 -32.56 26.19
CA SER A 85 16.74 -33.95 25.87
C SER A 85 17.06 -34.91 27.01
N GLU A 86 18.13 -34.62 27.77
CA GLU A 86 18.58 -35.45 28.89
C GLU A 86 17.88 -35.12 30.21
N LYS A 87 16.98 -36.00 30.66
CA LYS A 87 16.17 -35.78 31.89
C LYS A 87 17.02 -35.61 33.15
N SER A 88 18.18 -36.26 33.23
CA SER A 88 19.09 -36.19 34.38
C SER A 88 19.89 -34.90 34.43
N LEU A 89 20.10 -34.24 33.29
CA LEU A 89 20.89 -33.00 33.16
C LEU A 89 20.03 -31.75 32.97
N ASN A 90 18.75 -31.92 32.62
CA ASN A 90 17.80 -30.83 32.49
C ASN A 90 17.61 -30.10 33.84
N GLY A 91 17.94 -28.81 33.89
CA GLY A 91 17.93 -28.04 35.14
C GLY A 91 19.03 -28.41 36.14
N GLY A 92 20.04 -29.17 35.68
CA GLY A 92 21.24 -29.57 36.42
C GLY A 92 22.16 -28.39 36.75
N ILE A 93 23.31 -28.69 37.36
CA ILE A 93 24.26 -27.68 37.85
C ILE A 93 24.90 -26.96 36.66
N PHE A 94 25.42 -27.71 35.70
CA PHE A 94 26.01 -27.12 34.49
C PHE A 94 24.98 -26.34 33.66
N HIS A 95 23.78 -26.88 33.48
CA HIS A 95 22.71 -26.25 32.70
C HIS A 95 22.35 -24.87 33.27
N LYS A 96 22.20 -24.75 34.60
CA LYS A 96 21.95 -23.47 35.28
C LYS A 96 23.11 -22.48 35.14
N LYS A 97 24.36 -22.96 35.17
CA LYS A 97 25.54 -22.10 34.94
C LYS A 97 25.52 -21.56 33.51
N LEU A 98 25.25 -22.42 32.53
CA LEU A 98 25.16 -22.07 31.11
C LEU A 98 24.08 -21.00 30.87
N THR A 99 22.85 -21.22 31.34
CA THR A 99 21.76 -20.25 31.19
C THR A 99 22.10 -18.93 31.86
N THR A 100 22.66 -18.95 33.08
CA THR A 100 23.07 -17.73 33.80
C THR A 100 24.13 -16.92 33.04
N GLN A 101 25.07 -17.58 32.37
CA GLN A 101 26.11 -16.92 31.57
C GLN A 101 25.54 -16.27 30.29
N PHE A 102 24.61 -16.95 29.61
CA PHE A 102 24.04 -16.48 28.32
C PHE A 102 22.84 -15.53 28.48
N GLN A 103 22.14 -15.56 29.62
CA GLN A 103 20.98 -14.72 29.88
C GLN A 103 21.24 -13.22 29.62
N PRO A 104 22.30 -12.59 30.18
CA PRO A 104 22.57 -11.18 29.91
C PRO A 104 22.94 -10.90 28.44
N LEU A 105 23.52 -11.86 27.72
CA LEU A 105 23.85 -11.72 26.30
C LEU A 105 22.58 -11.68 25.44
N VAL A 106 21.61 -12.55 25.73
CA VAL A 106 20.31 -12.58 25.02
C VAL A 106 19.54 -11.28 25.25
N VAL A 107 19.52 -10.77 26.49
CA VAL A 107 18.87 -9.48 26.82
C VAL A 107 19.54 -8.35 26.04
N ARG A 108 20.87 -8.28 26.10
CA ARG A 108 21.66 -7.25 25.42
C ARG A 108 21.46 -7.29 23.89
N TYR A 109 21.48 -8.47 23.29
CA TYR A 109 21.23 -8.66 21.86
C TYR A 109 19.84 -8.14 21.47
N THR A 110 18.81 -8.52 22.23
CA THR A 110 17.43 -8.10 21.98
C THR A 110 17.28 -6.58 22.05
N ASP A 111 17.90 -5.93 23.05
CA ASP A 111 17.87 -4.48 23.20
C ASP A 111 18.59 -3.75 22.03
N LEU A 112 19.74 -4.27 21.60
CA LEU A 112 20.48 -3.71 20.46
C LEU A 112 19.74 -3.91 19.15
N MET A 113 19.07 -5.06 18.98
CA MET A 113 18.24 -5.33 17.81
C MET A 113 17.01 -4.41 17.77
N GLU A 114 16.34 -4.17 18.90
CA GLU A 114 15.28 -3.17 18.98
C GLU A 114 15.79 -1.80 18.53
N HIS A 115 16.92 -1.35 19.07
CA HIS A 115 17.48 -0.06 18.73
C HIS A 115 17.86 0.02 17.24
N SER A 116 18.45 -1.04 16.70
CA SER A 116 18.84 -1.15 15.29
C SER A 116 17.64 -1.11 14.34
N ILE A 117 16.57 -1.86 14.67
CA ILE A 117 15.32 -1.87 13.90
C ILE A 117 14.66 -0.49 13.98
N SER A 118 14.57 0.08 15.18
CA SER A 118 14.00 1.40 15.42
C SER A 118 14.72 2.50 14.62
N GLN A 119 16.05 2.49 14.57
CA GLN A 119 16.82 3.41 13.72
C GLN A 119 16.63 3.14 12.23
N SER A 120 16.49 1.87 11.84
CA SER A 120 16.28 1.49 10.43
C SER A 120 14.94 2.02 9.92
N ILE A 121 13.91 2.07 10.77
CA ILE A 121 12.61 2.69 10.46
C ILE A 121 12.80 4.19 10.15
N ASP A 122 13.44 4.94 11.05
CA ASP A 122 13.62 6.40 10.89
C ASP A 122 14.42 6.76 9.63
N LYS A 123 15.51 6.04 9.38
CA LYS A 123 16.38 6.27 8.22
C LYS A 123 15.81 5.71 6.91
N GLY A 124 15.04 4.63 6.99
CA GLY A 124 14.45 3.96 5.85
C GLY A 124 13.32 4.77 5.24
N PHE A 125 12.31 5.11 6.04
CA PHE A 125 11.12 5.81 5.53
C PHE A 125 11.42 7.23 5.03
N SER A 126 12.41 7.92 5.60
CA SER A 126 12.83 9.23 5.10
C SER A 126 13.47 9.22 3.71
N LYS A 127 13.91 8.05 3.23
CA LYS A 127 14.54 7.85 1.91
C LYS A 127 13.73 6.89 1.02
N GLU A 128 12.58 6.46 1.47
CA GLU A 128 11.75 5.48 0.79
C GLU A 128 11.15 6.08 -0.49
N LYS A 129 11.18 5.30 -1.57
CA LYS A 129 10.61 5.67 -2.87
C LYS A 129 9.14 5.27 -2.99
N TRP A 130 8.68 4.36 -2.14
CA TRP A 130 7.30 3.86 -2.11
C TRP A 130 6.94 3.09 -3.38
N GLU A 131 7.90 2.32 -3.90
CA GLU A 131 7.65 1.36 -4.96
C GLU A 131 6.93 0.12 -4.39
N PRO A 132 5.88 -0.40 -5.04
CA PRO A 132 5.18 -1.59 -4.57
C PRO A 132 6.11 -2.79 -4.44
N ARG A 133 6.17 -3.40 -3.26
CA ARG A 133 6.94 -4.61 -3.00
C ARG A 133 6.16 -5.53 -2.06
N LYS A 134 5.68 -6.66 -2.60
CA LYS A 134 4.78 -7.57 -1.88
C LYS A 134 3.59 -6.79 -1.29
N GLU A 135 3.40 -6.83 0.03
CA GLU A 135 2.30 -6.21 0.78
C GLU A 135 2.62 -4.76 1.23
N GLY A 136 3.71 -4.15 0.75
CA GLY A 136 4.12 -2.82 1.20
C GLY A 136 5.22 -2.22 0.35
N CYS A 137 6.29 -1.73 0.99
CA CYS A 137 7.45 -1.14 0.35
C CYS A 137 8.76 -1.87 0.75
N ALA A 138 9.88 -1.45 0.16
CA ALA A 138 11.17 -2.06 0.44
C ALA A 138 11.56 -1.96 1.92
N THR A 139 11.36 -0.79 2.53
CA THR A 139 11.68 -0.55 3.94
C THR A 139 10.80 -1.37 4.88
N SER A 140 9.47 -1.35 4.69
CA SER A 140 8.56 -2.09 5.59
C SER A 140 8.85 -3.59 5.58
N GLU A 141 9.09 -4.17 4.40
CA GLU A 141 9.40 -5.60 4.25
C GLU A 141 10.71 -5.99 4.94
N ASP A 142 11.75 -5.15 4.85
CA ASP A 142 13.03 -5.40 5.53
C ASP A 142 12.87 -5.35 7.06
N ILE A 143 12.12 -4.37 7.57
CA ILE A 143 11.85 -4.23 9.01
C ILE A 143 11.07 -5.43 9.53
N TYR A 144 10.02 -5.85 8.82
CA TYR A 144 9.24 -7.00 9.23
C TYR A 144 10.03 -8.31 9.15
N TRP A 145 10.87 -8.48 8.13
CA TRP A 145 11.75 -9.64 8.06
C TRP A 145 12.72 -9.69 9.25
N LYS A 146 13.30 -8.56 9.66
CA LYS A 146 14.17 -8.47 10.84
C LYS A 146 13.43 -8.83 12.14
N LEU A 147 12.18 -8.38 12.28
CA LEU A 147 11.34 -8.73 13.43
C LEU A 147 11.03 -10.23 13.47
N ASP A 148 10.63 -10.81 12.34
CA ASP A 148 10.33 -12.24 12.21
C ASP A 148 11.59 -13.07 12.54
N ALA A 149 12.76 -12.68 12.03
CA ALA A 149 14.04 -13.35 12.33
C ALA A 149 14.43 -13.26 13.81
N LEU A 150 14.21 -12.11 14.45
CA LEU A 150 14.48 -11.93 15.88
C LEU A 150 13.54 -12.76 16.76
N HIS A 151 12.26 -12.86 16.36
CA HIS A 151 11.28 -13.71 17.04
C HIS A 151 11.66 -15.20 16.94
N THR A 152 12.01 -15.67 15.73
CA THR A 152 12.51 -17.03 15.51
C THR A 152 13.75 -17.31 16.34
N PHE A 153 14.73 -16.39 16.36
CA PHE A 153 15.91 -16.52 17.20
C PHE A 153 15.56 -16.77 18.67
N VAL A 154 14.64 -15.98 19.24
CA VAL A 154 14.24 -16.13 20.65
C VAL A 154 13.50 -17.45 20.92
N ILE A 155 12.69 -17.93 19.97
CA ILE A 155 12.05 -19.26 20.07
C ILE A 155 13.12 -20.35 20.06
N ASP A 156 14.04 -20.30 19.11
CA ASP A 156 15.06 -21.32 18.89
C ASP A 156 16.11 -21.38 20.00
N LEU A 157 16.12 -20.41 20.93
CA LEU A 157 16.91 -20.52 22.16
C LEU A 157 16.37 -21.61 23.11
N ASN A 158 15.12 -22.05 22.96
CA ASN A 158 14.49 -23.09 23.79
C ASN A 158 14.73 -22.88 25.29
N TRP A 159 14.54 -21.64 25.79
CA TRP A 159 15.00 -21.30 27.14
C TRP A 159 14.32 -22.17 28.22
N PRO A 160 15.08 -22.84 29.11
CA PRO A 160 14.54 -23.86 30.02
C PRO A 160 13.76 -23.23 31.19
N GLU A 161 14.26 -22.14 31.78
CA GLU A 161 13.62 -21.50 32.93
C GLU A 161 12.32 -20.80 32.51
N GLU A 162 11.20 -21.22 33.10
CA GLU A 162 9.88 -20.72 32.74
C GLU A 162 9.75 -19.19 32.94
N GLU A 163 10.35 -18.65 34.01
CA GLU A 163 10.30 -17.22 34.33
C GLU A 163 10.95 -16.38 33.23
N PHE A 164 12.19 -16.72 32.84
CA PHE A 164 12.89 -15.96 31.80
C PHE A 164 12.29 -16.18 30.41
N ARG A 165 11.82 -17.40 30.11
CA ARG A 165 11.09 -17.68 28.87
C ARG A 165 9.81 -16.84 28.75
N LYS A 166 9.04 -16.69 29.84
CA LYS A 166 7.88 -15.80 29.87
C LYS A 166 8.29 -14.33 29.67
N TYR A 167 9.36 -13.90 30.34
CA TYR A 167 9.93 -12.57 30.16
C TYR A 167 10.29 -12.29 28.69
N LEU A 168 11.03 -13.19 28.03
CA LEU A 168 11.42 -13.06 26.62
C LEU A 168 10.20 -13.00 25.68
N ASN A 169 9.21 -13.85 25.91
CA ASN A 169 7.97 -13.84 25.12
C ASN A 169 7.21 -12.52 25.25
N VAL A 170 7.03 -12.01 26.48
CA VAL A 170 6.36 -10.71 26.71
C VAL A 170 7.18 -9.57 26.08
N ARG A 171 8.49 -9.60 26.26
CA ARG A 171 9.41 -8.62 25.69
C ARG A 171 9.34 -8.58 24.17
N MET A 172 9.33 -9.75 23.51
CA MET A 172 9.26 -9.85 22.06
C MET A 172 7.92 -9.36 21.51
N LYS A 173 6.82 -9.67 22.21
CA LYS A 173 5.48 -9.15 21.86
C LYS A 173 5.41 -7.63 21.96
N SER A 174 5.95 -7.05 23.04
CA SER A 174 6.02 -5.58 23.19
C SER A 174 6.88 -4.96 22.10
N LEU A 175 8.09 -5.47 21.89
CA LEU A 175 9.02 -4.98 20.87
C LEU A 175 8.37 -4.99 19.48
N THR A 176 7.75 -6.11 19.10
CA THR A 176 7.07 -6.25 17.81
C THR A 176 5.92 -5.25 17.67
N SER A 177 5.09 -5.11 18.71
CA SER A 177 4.01 -4.13 18.76
C SER A 177 4.51 -2.69 18.57
N ASP A 178 5.57 -2.32 19.29
CA ASP A 178 6.16 -0.99 19.24
C ASP A 178 6.78 -0.68 17.88
N MET A 179 7.47 -1.67 17.27
CA MET A 179 8.05 -1.51 15.94
C MET A 179 6.98 -1.43 14.85
N ILE A 180 5.89 -2.21 14.94
CA ILE A 180 4.73 -2.09 14.03
C ILE A 180 4.11 -0.69 14.14
N LEU A 181 3.86 -0.21 15.35
CA LEU A 181 3.32 1.13 15.56
C LEU A 181 4.22 2.21 14.99
N LYS A 182 5.55 2.07 15.15
CA LYS A 182 6.52 3.02 14.61
C LYS A 182 6.55 3.03 13.08
N VAL A 183 6.46 1.84 12.44
CA VAL A 183 6.32 1.71 10.97
C VAL A 183 5.05 2.42 10.49
N ALA A 184 3.91 2.15 11.13
CA ALA A 184 2.62 2.77 10.78
C ALA A 184 2.65 4.29 10.96
N SER A 185 3.18 4.77 12.09
CA SER A 185 3.29 6.20 12.38
C SER A 185 4.20 6.93 11.38
N SER A 186 5.35 6.34 11.03
CA SER A 186 6.28 6.92 10.06
C SER A 186 5.66 6.97 8.65
N THR A 187 4.91 5.93 8.29
CA THR A 187 4.15 5.86 7.03
C THR A 187 3.07 6.92 6.97
N TYR A 188 2.29 7.07 8.05
CA TYR A 188 1.23 8.06 8.16
C TYR A 188 1.77 9.50 8.06
N GLN A 189 2.91 9.80 8.69
CA GLN A 189 3.58 11.10 8.53
C GLN A 189 3.97 11.39 7.08
N GLN A 190 4.49 10.38 6.37
CA GLN A 190 4.85 10.54 4.97
C GLN A 190 3.61 10.72 4.09
N PHE A 191 2.53 9.99 4.36
CA PHE A 191 1.23 10.13 3.72
C PHE A 191 0.68 11.55 3.87
N ASP A 192 0.62 12.08 5.10
CA ASP A 192 0.11 13.43 5.37
C ASP A 192 0.91 14.50 4.58
N SER A 193 2.24 14.38 4.55
CA SER A 193 3.10 15.26 3.74
C SER A 193 2.83 15.18 2.23
N TRP A 194 2.44 14.03 1.70
CA TRP A 194 2.01 13.90 0.31
C TRP A 194 0.64 14.52 0.06
N MET A 195 -0.33 14.25 0.94
CA MET A 195 -1.69 14.74 0.79
C MET A 195 -1.80 16.26 0.92
N GLN A 196 -0.98 16.88 1.76
CA GLN A 196 -0.87 18.35 1.87
C GLN A 196 -0.42 19.02 0.56
N ARG A 197 0.35 18.32 -0.29
CA ARG A 197 0.88 18.85 -1.56
C ARG A 197 -0.05 18.64 -2.76
N ALA A 198 -1.10 17.84 -2.61
CA ALA A 198 -2.01 17.54 -3.70
C ALA A 198 -2.69 18.82 -4.24
N ARG A 199 -3.00 18.87 -5.54
CA ARG A 199 -3.65 20.04 -6.22
C ARG A 199 -5.12 19.78 -6.51
N LYS A 200 -5.99 20.79 -6.36
CA LYS A 200 -7.44 20.67 -6.63
C LYS A 200 -7.63 21.02 -8.11
N SER A 201 -7.30 20.08 -8.99
CA SER A 201 -7.37 20.21 -10.45
C SER A 201 -7.76 18.88 -11.06
N THR A 202 -8.33 18.90 -12.26
CA THR A 202 -8.58 17.69 -13.06
C THR A 202 -7.31 17.04 -13.61
N ASP A 203 -6.15 17.70 -13.48
CA ASP A 203 -4.85 17.11 -13.82
C ASP A 203 -4.23 16.34 -12.63
N TYR A 204 -4.85 16.43 -11.45
CA TYR A 204 -4.43 15.62 -10.31
C TYR A 204 -4.73 14.16 -10.59
N ILE A 205 -3.84 13.26 -10.20
CA ILE A 205 -4.09 11.82 -10.12
C ILE A 205 -3.55 11.39 -8.77
N LEU A 206 -4.26 10.52 -8.06
CA LEU A 206 -3.79 9.99 -6.79
C LEU A 206 -2.43 9.29 -7.02
N PRO A 207 -1.35 9.69 -6.35
CA PRO A 207 -0.04 9.08 -6.56
C PRO A 207 -0.03 7.60 -6.16
N SER A 208 0.68 6.77 -6.92
CA SER A 208 0.87 5.35 -6.59
C SER A 208 1.49 5.13 -5.21
N GLU A 209 2.37 6.05 -4.80
CA GLU A 209 3.08 6.05 -3.52
C GLU A 209 2.10 6.13 -2.35
N VAL A 210 1.01 6.89 -2.50
CA VAL A 210 -0.06 6.98 -1.49
C VAL A 210 -0.78 5.64 -1.33
N CYS A 211 -1.05 4.93 -2.43
CA CYS A 211 -1.63 3.59 -2.37
C CYS A 211 -0.69 2.59 -1.68
N VAL A 212 0.63 2.68 -1.93
CA VAL A 212 1.61 1.81 -1.25
C VAL A 212 1.67 2.10 0.24
N MET A 213 1.57 3.37 0.68
CA MET A 213 1.49 3.72 2.10
C MET A 213 0.27 3.09 2.78
N ILE A 214 -0.88 3.06 2.11
CA ILE A 214 -2.08 2.38 2.60
C ILE A 214 -1.83 0.88 2.79
N ASN A 215 -1.18 0.22 1.81
CA ASN A 215 -0.84 -1.20 1.93
C ASN A 215 0.09 -1.48 3.11
N VAL A 216 1.07 -0.60 3.39
CA VAL A 216 1.93 -0.73 4.57
C VAL A 216 1.11 -0.69 5.87
N LEU A 217 0.04 0.13 5.94
CA LEU A 217 -0.87 0.14 7.09
C LEU A 217 -1.69 -1.16 7.18
N PHE A 218 -2.19 -1.69 6.07
CA PHE A 218 -2.88 -3.00 6.08
C PHE A 218 -1.95 -4.15 6.47
N SER A 219 -0.71 -4.14 6.00
CA SER A 219 0.32 -5.09 6.40
C SER A 219 0.65 -4.97 7.90
N SER A 220 0.75 -3.74 8.41
CA SER A 220 0.89 -3.46 9.85
C SER A 220 -0.27 -4.03 10.66
N LYS A 221 -1.51 -3.84 10.20
CA LYS A 221 -2.72 -4.37 10.86
C LYS A 221 -2.74 -5.90 10.87
N THR A 222 -2.46 -6.53 9.73
CA THR A 222 -2.39 -7.99 9.61
C THR A 222 -1.31 -8.59 10.52
N ARG A 223 -0.20 -7.89 10.72
CA ARG A 223 0.85 -8.32 11.64
C ARG A 223 0.48 -8.09 13.10
N ALA A 224 -0.17 -6.97 13.42
CA ALA A 224 -0.65 -6.68 14.77
C ALA A 224 -1.62 -7.78 15.26
N THR A 225 -2.54 -8.25 14.42
CA THR A 225 -3.47 -9.34 14.77
C THR A 225 -2.78 -10.68 14.99
N ARG A 226 -1.69 -11.00 14.29
CA ARG A 226 -0.92 -12.23 14.57
C ARG A 226 -0.31 -12.19 15.97
N VAL A 227 0.21 -11.04 16.40
CA VAL A 227 0.78 -10.88 17.75
C VAL A 227 -0.29 -11.05 18.84
N THR A 228 -1.56 -10.75 18.56
CA THR A 228 -2.66 -10.92 19.53
C THR A 228 -3.17 -12.35 19.66
N MET A 229 -3.22 -13.10 18.56
CA MET A 229 -3.76 -14.47 18.55
C MET A 229 -2.89 -15.45 19.37
N ASP A 230 -1.59 -15.19 19.49
CA ASP A 230 -0.65 -16.02 20.28
C ASP A 230 -0.65 -15.68 21.79
N ALA A 231 -1.53 -14.78 22.24
CA ALA A 231 -1.63 -14.32 23.62
C ALA A 231 -3.00 -14.69 24.21
N GLY A 232 -3.08 -15.83 24.90
CA GLY A 232 -4.27 -16.25 25.65
C GLY A 232 -4.71 -15.31 26.79
N GLU A 233 -4.16 -14.09 26.91
CA GLU A 233 -4.53 -13.10 27.94
C GLU A 233 -4.63 -11.68 27.35
N PHE A 234 -5.84 -11.13 27.38
CA PHE A 234 -6.26 -9.84 26.81
C PHE A 234 -5.98 -8.66 27.74
N LYS A 235 -5.34 -7.58 27.22
CA LYS A 235 -5.71 -6.15 27.43
C LYS A 235 -4.74 -5.14 26.80
N TYR A 236 -3.46 -5.46 26.64
CA TYR A 236 -2.45 -4.49 26.18
C TYR A 236 -2.51 -4.20 24.66
N GLN A 237 -2.97 -5.17 23.86
CA GLN A 237 -2.89 -5.09 22.40
C GLN A 237 -4.12 -4.53 21.66
N SER A 238 -5.24 -4.29 22.35
CA SER A 238 -6.44 -3.64 21.75
C SER A 238 -6.12 -2.25 21.20
N LYS A 239 -5.21 -1.54 21.89
CA LYS A 239 -4.86 -0.16 21.56
C LYS A 239 -4.10 -0.02 20.25
N LEU A 240 -3.26 -1.00 19.89
CA LEU A 240 -2.53 -0.96 18.62
C LEU A 240 -3.51 -1.09 17.45
N ASP A 241 -4.40 -2.06 17.50
CA ASP A 241 -5.40 -2.30 16.45
C ASP A 241 -6.32 -1.08 16.29
N GLU A 242 -6.85 -0.55 17.39
CA GLU A 242 -7.65 0.70 17.39
C GLU A 242 -6.90 1.89 16.77
N THR A 243 -5.59 2.01 17.05
CA THR A 243 -4.76 3.08 16.50
C THR A 243 -4.57 2.92 14.98
N LEU A 244 -4.31 1.68 14.52
CA LEU A 244 -4.15 1.38 13.09
C LEU A 244 -5.46 1.60 12.33
N ASP A 245 -6.60 1.21 12.91
CA ASP A 245 -7.92 1.47 12.34
C ASP A 245 -8.23 2.96 12.25
N THR A 246 -7.89 3.73 13.28
CA THR A 246 -8.03 5.18 13.26
C THR A 246 -7.18 5.79 12.14
N MET A 247 -5.91 5.38 12.02
CA MET A 247 -5.03 5.86 10.94
C MET A 247 -5.59 5.53 9.54
N LEU A 248 -6.07 4.30 9.33
CA LEU A 248 -6.68 3.89 8.05
C LEU A 248 -7.95 4.70 7.74
N SER A 249 -8.82 4.91 8.73
CA SER A 249 -10.03 5.73 8.59
C SER A 249 -9.70 7.19 8.26
N ASP A 250 -8.67 7.76 8.91
CA ASP A 250 -8.20 9.11 8.65
C ASP A 250 -7.61 9.24 7.24
N MET A 251 -6.82 8.25 6.81
CA MET A 251 -6.28 8.18 5.44
C MET A 251 -7.40 8.10 4.40
N GLU A 252 -8.41 7.26 4.64
CA GLU A 252 -9.59 7.15 3.77
C GLU A 252 -10.31 8.49 3.64
N THR A 253 -10.63 9.12 4.78
CA THR A 253 -11.33 10.42 4.82
C THR A 253 -10.53 11.49 4.07
N CYS A 254 -9.22 11.55 4.29
CA CYS A 254 -8.34 12.51 3.62
C CYS A 254 -8.34 12.33 2.08
N ILE A 255 -8.31 11.08 1.61
CA ILE A 255 -8.41 10.76 0.19
C ILE A 255 -9.79 11.14 -0.35
N GLN A 256 -10.88 10.80 0.36
CA GLN A 256 -12.24 11.17 -0.06
C GLN A 256 -12.39 12.69 -0.22
N ASP A 257 -11.97 13.47 0.78
CA ASP A 257 -12.02 14.93 0.75
C ASP A 257 -11.22 15.50 -0.43
N ARG A 258 -10.07 14.88 -0.71
CA ARG A 258 -9.21 15.26 -1.83
C ARG A 258 -9.90 15.05 -3.17
N LEU A 259 -10.47 13.85 -3.36
CA LEU A 259 -11.07 13.44 -4.61
C LEU A 259 -12.36 14.22 -4.88
N ILE A 260 -13.18 14.43 -3.85
CA ILE A 260 -14.38 15.25 -3.91
C ILE A 260 -14.06 16.73 -4.15
N GLY A 261 -12.97 17.25 -3.57
CA GLY A 261 -12.53 18.63 -3.81
C GLY A 261 -12.20 18.95 -5.28
N VAL A 262 -11.93 17.93 -6.12
CA VAL A 262 -11.76 18.13 -7.57
C VAL A 262 -13.12 18.33 -8.27
N LEU A 263 -14.16 17.61 -7.85
CA LEU A 263 -15.52 17.85 -8.36
C LEU A 263 -16.01 19.23 -7.94
N GLU A 264 -15.80 19.61 -6.67
CA GLU A 264 -16.11 20.95 -6.16
C GLU A 264 -15.45 22.04 -7.03
N PHE A 265 -14.17 21.85 -7.37
CA PHE A 265 -13.46 22.76 -8.28
C PHE A 265 -14.11 22.84 -9.67
N VAL A 266 -14.51 21.71 -10.25
CA VAL A 266 -15.18 21.66 -11.58
C VAL A 266 -16.54 22.36 -11.51
N LEU A 267 -17.35 22.06 -10.51
CA LEU A 267 -18.65 22.70 -10.32
C LEU A 267 -18.52 24.21 -10.10
N GLY A 268 -17.53 24.66 -9.32
CA GLY A 268 -17.23 26.08 -9.14
C GLY A 268 -16.79 26.79 -10.44
N LYS A 269 -16.13 26.08 -11.37
CA LYS A 269 -15.86 26.60 -12.72
C LYS A 269 -17.13 26.68 -13.56
N LEU A 270 -18.02 25.69 -13.45
CA LEU A 270 -19.30 25.68 -14.14
C LEU A 270 -20.23 26.80 -13.67
N SER A 271 -20.21 27.19 -12.39
CA SER A 271 -20.97 28.34 -11.87
C SER A 271 -20.62 29.68 -12.54
N ARG A 272 -19.51 29.78 -13.28
CA ARG A 272 -19.17 30.99 -14.07
C ARG A 272 -20.10 31.23 -15.26
N TYR A 273 -20.83 30.20 -15.66
CA TYR A 273 -21.79 30.24 -16.76
C TYR A 273 -23.25 30.42 -16.26
N ASP A 274 -23.45 30.67 -14.97
CA ASP A 274 -24.76 31.00 -14.40
C ASP A 274 -25.33 32.27 -15.04
N GLU A 275 -26.65 32.29 -15.26
CA GLU A 275 -27.35 33.44 -15.84
C GLU A 275 -27.15 34.71 -14.99
N GLY A 276 -26.79 35.83 -15.65
CA GLY A 276 -26.49 37.10 -14.96
C GLY A 276 -25.02 37.28 -14.53
N ASN A 277 -24.15 36.28 -14.73
CA ASN A 277 -22.71 36.45 -14.52
C ASN A 277 -22.06 37.19 -15.72
N PRO A 278 -21.37 38.34 -15.53
CA PRO A 278 -20.77 39.11 -16.62
C PRO A 278 -19.71 38.32 -17.40
N ILE A 279 -19.08 37.32 -16.79
CA ILE A 279 -18.09 36.45 -17.45
C ILE A 279 -18.79 35.41 -18.35
N GLY A 280 -19.94 34.90 -17.94
CA GLY A 280 -20.73 33.92 -18.70
C GLY A 280 -21.25 34.49 -20.02
N ALA A 281 -21.66 35.75 -20.03
CA ALA A 281 -22.12 36.45 -21.25
C ALA A 281 -20.99 36.59 -22.30
N LEU A 282 -19.76 36.86 -21.87
CA LEU A 282 -18.61 36.99 -22.77
C LEU A 282 -18.11 35.63 -23.32
N LEU A 283 -18.19 34.56 -22.52
CA LEU A 283 -17.73 33.22 -22.92
C LEU A 283 -18.77 32.44 -23.73
N SER A 284 -20.07 32.62 -23.46
CA SER A 284 -21.17 31.99 -24.19
C SER A 284 -21.32 32.53 -25.63
N MET A 285 -20.82 33.75 -25.88
CA MET A 285 -20.82 34.39 -27.21
C MET A 285 -19.61 34.00 -28.09
N ALA A 286 -18.71 33.12 -27.64
CA ALA A 286 -17.60 32.65 -28.47
C ALA A 286 -18.13 31.78 -29.63
N PRO A 287 -17.71 32.01 -30.89
CA PRO A 287 -18.21 31.24 -32.03
C PRO A 287 -17.90 29.75 -31.91
N LYS A 288 -18.89 28.89 -32.19
CA LYS A 288 -18.75 27.43 -32.25
C LYS A 288 -17.58 27.04 -33.18
N PRO A 289 -16.55 26.30 -32.73
CA PRO A 289 -15.35 25.99 -33.52
C PRO A 289 -15.56 24.84 -34.52
N THR A 290 -16.66 24.85 -35.28
CA THR A 290 -16.99 23.78 -36.25
C THR A 290 -17.37 24.25 -37.65
N SER A 291 -17.22 25.54 -37.99
CA SER A 291 -17.58 26.03 -39.34
C SER A 291 -16.40 26.37 -40.27
N ILE A 292 -15.14 26.19 -39.85
CA ILE A 292 -13.97 26.70 -40.62
C ILE A 292 -13.19 25.59 -41.36
N PHE A 293 -13.40 24.30 -41.06
CA PHE A 293 -12.56 23.22 -41.61
C PHE A 293 -13.00 22.60 -42.95
N ASN A 294 -14.11 23.03 -43.56
CA ASN A 294 -14.61 22.44 -44.82
C ASN A 294 -14.32 23.26 -46.10
N LYS A 295 -13.39 24.22 -46.06
CA LYS A 295 -13.02 25.00 -47.27
C LYS A 295 -11.53 25.06 -47.61
N VAL A 296 -10.73 24.12 -47.14
CA VAL A 296 -9.34 23.92 -47.63
C VAL A 296 -9.16 22.48 -48.08
N LYS A 297 -9.85 22.12 -49.17
CA LYS A 297 -9.51 20.97 -50.01
C LYS A 297 -9.83 21.29 -51.46
N THR A 298 -9.13 22.29 -51.99
CA THR A 298 -9.04 22.54 -53.44
C THR A 298 -7.81 23.37 -53.73
N MET A 299 -6.67 22.69 -53.91
CA MET A 299 -5.58 23.02 -54.85
C MET A 299 -4.37 22.16 -54.49
N VAL A 300 -4.33 20.96 -55.06
CA VAL A 300 -3.09 20.21 -55.28
C VAL A 300 -3.00 20.02 -56.79
N GLY A 301 -1.90 20.49 -57.36
CA GLY A 301 -1.51 20.40 -58.77
C GLY A 301 -0.23 21.22 -58.91
N GLU A 302 0.92 20.61 -58.59
CA GLU A 302 1.80 19.97 -59.57
C GLU A 302 2.65 21.01 -60.33
N GLN A 303 3.91 21.16 -59.91
CA GLN A 303 5.10 21.27 -60.77
C GLN A 303 6.34 21.62 -59.92
N GLY A 304 7.31 20.70 -59.92
CA GLY A 304 8.66 20.95 -59.44
C GLY A 304 9.59 21.27 -60.60
N ILE A 305 10.47 22.26 -60.42
CA ILE A 305 11.73 22.44 -61.17
C ILE A 305 12.78 23.02 -60.21
N ASN A 306 13.92 22.34 -60.13
CA ASN A 306 15.19 22.75 -59.50
C ASN A 306 15.93 23.81 -60.33
N ILE A 307 16.56 24.84 -59.71
CA ILE A 307 17.88 25.38 -60.10
C ILE A 307 18.63 25.92 -58.85
N SER A 308 19.93 25.63 -58.84
CA SER A 308 21.03 25.89 -57.88
C SER A 308 21.60 27.32 -57.85
N GLY A 309 22.27 27.71 -56.74
CA GLY A 309 23.30 28.77 -56.77
C GLY A 309 23.71 29.45 -55.44
N SER A 310 24.67 28.86 -54.72
CA SER A 310 25.80 29.45 -53.94
C SER A 310 25.76 30.89 -53.36
N THR A 311 26.03 31.07 -52.05
CA THR A 311 27.34 31.48 -51.43
C THR A 311 27.20 32.09 -50.01
N ALA A 312 27.98 31.54 -49.07
CA ALA A 312 28.76 32.14 -47.96
C ALA A 312 28.23 33.29 -47.04
N GLY A 313 28.43 33.10 -45.71
CA GLY A 313 28.68 34.19 -44.75
C GLY A 313 28.09 34.03 -43.33
N THR A 314 28.89 33.56 -42.37
CA THR A 314 28.74 33.78 -40.91
C THR A 314 29.60 34.97 -40.47
N PRO A 315 29.58 35.47 -39.19
CA PRO A 315 28.61 35.36 -38.08
C PRO A 315 28.26 36.75 -37.46
N THR A 316 27.24 36.84 -36.57
CA THR A 316 27.24 37.61 -35.29
C THR A 316 25.83 37.73 -34.67
N THR A 317 25.72 37.41 -33.37
CA THR A 317 24.64 37.72 -32.39
C THR A 317 24.30 39.24 -32.40
N PRO A 318 23.11 39.75 -31.94
CA PRO A 318 22.42 39.37 -30.69
C PRO A 318 20.87 39.48 -30.68
N GLN A 319 20.28 39.24 -29.50
CA GLN A 319 18.92 39.59 -29.07
C GLN A 319 17.74 38.84 -29.71
N ASN A 320 17.16 37.91 -28.95
CA ASN A 320 15.75 37.56 -29.12
C ASN A 320 14.92 38.08 -27.96
N SER A 321 14.16 39.11 -28.29
CA SER A 321 13.01 39.64 -27.58
C SER A 321 11.96 38.56 -27.34
N LYS A 322 11.44 38.56 -26.11
CA LYS A 322 10.25 37.82 -25.68
C LYS A 322 9.06 38.15 -26.58
N THR A 323 8.59 37.17 -27.34
CA THR A 323 7.20 37.09 -27.80
C THR A 323 6.40 36.32 -26.74
N PRO A 324 5.23 36.80 -26.29
CA PRO A 324 4.39 36.03 -25.40
C PRO A 324 3.76 34.92 -26.25
N VAL A 325 4.07 33.66 -25.93
CA VAL A 325 3.29 32.53 -26.42
C VAL A 325 1.92 32.67 -25.77
N SER A 326 0.96 33.16 -26.54
CA SER A 326 -0.46 33.06 -26.22
C SER A 326 -0.77 31.59 -25.97
N GLN A 327 -0.93 31.23 -24.69
CA GLN A 327 -1.50 29.96 -24.26
C GLN A 327 -2.88 29.84 -24.91
N GLN A 328 -2.93 29.16 -26.04
CA GLN A 328 -4.16 28.71 -26.64
C GLN A 328 -4.65 27.54 -25.77
N GLN A 329 -5.34 27.89 -24.67
CA GLN A 329 -6.08 26.93 -23.87
C GLN A 329 -7.12 26.31 -24.79
N SER A 330 -6.80 25.12 -25.30
CA SER A 330 -7.81 24.18 -25.78
C SER A 330 -8.82 24.03 -24.64
N THR A 331 -10.01 24.62 -24.80
CA THR A 331 -11.13 24.47 -23.89
C THR A 331 -11.68 23.05 -24.02
N GLY A 332 -10.87 22.06 -23.65
CA GLY A 332 -11.28 20.68 -23.51
C GLY A 332 -12.46 20.63 -22.56
N HIS A 333 -13.52 19.93 -22.97
CA HIS A 333 -14.77 19.78 -22.22
C HIS A 333 -14.47 19.45 -20.74
N MET A 334 -14.88 20.32 -19.80
CA MET A 334 -14.58 20.15 -18.37
C MET A 334 -15.06 18.79 -17.84
N GLY A 335 -16.18 18.30 -18.36
CA GLY A 335 -16.66 16.96 -18.04
C GLY A 335 -15.70 15.84 -18.46
N ASN A 336 -15.03 15.96 -19.61
CA ASN A 336 -14.05 14.96 -20.05
C ASN A 336 -12.82 14.96 -19.14
N SER A 337 -12.37 16.14 -18.74
CA SER A 337 -11.21 16.29 -17.86
C SER A 337 -11.50 15.67 -16.48
N TYR A 338 -12.69 15.92 -15.92
CA TYR A 338 -13.12 15.32 -14.67
C TYR A 338 -13.23 13.78 -14.75
N VAL A 339 -13.85 13.25 -15.80
CA VAL A 339 -14.00 11.80 -15.97
C VAL A 339 -12.63 11.12 -16.15
N THR A 340 -11.69 11.77 -16.85
CA THR A 340 -10.32 11.26 -17.02
C THR A 340 -9.60 11.20 -15.67
N PHE A 341 -9.70 12.26 -14.87
CA PHE A 341 -9.22 12.28 -13.49
C PHE A 341 -9.80 11.12 -12.67
N MET A 342 -11.13 11.01 -12.66
CA MET A 342 -11.84 10.02 -11.85
C MET A 342 -11.37 8.61 -12.20
N ARG A 343 -11.34 8.27 -13.49
CA ARG A 343 -10.86 6.98 -13.99
C ARG A 343 -9.41 6.70 -13.61
N GLY A 344 -8.53 7.70 -13.73
CA GLY A 344 -7.14 7.56 -13.33
C GLY A 344 -6.98 7.20 -11.86
N CYS A 345 -7.75 7.86 -10.98
CA CYS A 345 -7.74 7.57 -9.54
C CYS A 345 -8.38 6.22 -9.20
N THR A 346 -9.52 5.87 -9.79
CA THR A 346 -10.15 4.56 -9.55
C THR A 346 -9.25 3.43 -10.01
N GLU A 347 -8.63 3.56 -11.18
CA GLU A 347 -7.69 2.55 -11.68
C GLU A 347 -6.48 2.40 -10.75
N GLN A 348 -5.89 3.51 -10.32
CA GLN A 348 -4.72 3.49 -9.44
C GLN A 348 -5.02 2.84 -8.09
N LEU A 349 -6.17 3.15 -7.49
CA LEU A 349 -6.63 2.58 -6.23
C LEU A 349 -6.89 1.08 -6.38
N ARG A 350 -7.58 0.68 -7.45
CA ARG A 350 -7.93 -0.73 -7.71
C ARG A 350 -6.71 -1.60 -8.00
N GLN A 351 -5.73 -1.08 -8.74
CA GLN A 351 -4.55 -1.86 -9.12
C GLN A 351 -3.54 -2.05 -7.99
N ILE A 352 -3.40 -1.06 -7.09
CA ILE A 352 -2.34 -1.06 -6.09
C ILE A 352 -2.84 -1.46 -4.71
N VAL A 353 -4.00 -0.96 -4.27
CA VAL A 353 -4.45 -1.21 -2.88
C VAL A 353 -4.92 -2.65 -2.75
N THR A 354 -4.34 -3.38 -1.79
CA THR A 354 -4.57 -4.83 -1.64
C THR A 354 -5.89 -5.17 -0.95
N ASP A 355 -6.41 -4.29 -0.09
CA ASP A 355 -7.69 -4.49 0.59
C ASP A 355 -8.86 -4.09 -0.31
N GLU A 356 -9.44 -5.11 -0.95
CA GLU A 356 -10.58 -4.98 -1.87
C GLU A 356 -11.83 -4.39 -1.21
N VAL A 357 -12.08 -4.72 0.06
CA VAL A 357 -13.27 -4.28 0.80
C VAL A 357 -13.16 -2.79 1.11
N TRP A 358 -11.97 -2.35 1.51
CA TRP A 358 -11.67 -0.95 1.76
C TRP A 358 -11.82 -0.12 0.49
N VAL A 359 -11.28 -0.58 -0.65
CA VAL A 359 -11.43 0.16 -1.92
C VAL A 359 -12.89 0.26 -2.36
N ASN A 360 -13.67 -0.82 -2.22
CA ASN A 360 -15.10 -0.79 -2.52
C ASN A 360 -15.84 0.21 -1.62
N THR A 361 -15.53 0.22 -0.32
CA THR A 361 -16.10 1.19 0.65
C THR A 361 -15.74 2.63 0.28
N LEU A 362 -14.47 2.88 -0.07
CA LEU A 362 -14.00 4.17 -0.54
C LEU A 362 -14.75 4.62 -1.81
N PHE A 363 -14.94 3.73 -2.78
CA PHE A 363 -15.65 4.02 -4.02
C PHE A 363 -17.13 4.30 -3.81
N GLU A 364 -17.81 3.54 -2.95
CA GLU A 364 -19.19 3.80 -2.55
C GLU A 364 -19.37 5.17 -1.92
N ASN A 365 -18.52 5.49 -0.94
CA ASN A 365 -18.53 6.78 -0.28
C ASN A 365 -18.22 7.93 -1.26
N TRP A 366 -17.25 7.72 -2.15
CA TRP A 366 -16.88 8.70 -3.16
C TRP A 366 -18.05 8.95 -4.13
N TYR A 367 -18.68 7.90 -4.67
CA TYR A 367 -19.85 8.03 -5.54
C TYR A 367 -21.00 8.75 -4.85
N ALA A 368 -21.35 8.35 -3.62
CA ALA A 368 -22.43 8.97 -2.85
C ALA A 368 -22.20 10.47 -2.64
N ASN A 369 -20.97 10.86 -2.29
CA ASN A 369 -20.59 12.26 -2.12
C ASN A 369 -20.61 13.05 -3.43
N GLN A 370 -20.21 12.44 -4.56
CA GLN A 370 -20.31 13.09 -5.88
C GLN A 370 -21.76 13.38 -6.26
N VAL A 371 -22.64 12.37 -6.15
CA VAL A 371 -24.08 12.51 -6.45
C VAL A 371 -24.70 13.55 -5.54
N LYS A 372 -24.41 13.51 -4.23
CA LYS A 372 -24.91 14.50 -3.27
C LYS A 372 -24.51 15.92 -3.67
N MET A 373 -23.23 16.16 -3.96
CA MET A 373 -22.72 17.48 -4.32
C MET A 373 -23.34 18.02 -5.61
N ILE A 374 -23.51 17.17 -6.64
CA ILE A 374 -24.17 17.58 -7.89
C ILE A 374 -25.64 17.92 -7.63
N ASN A 375 -26.34 17.12 -6.82
CA ASN A 375 -27.73 17.39 -6.47
C ASN A 375 -27.89 18.72 -5.72
N GLU A 376 -27.01 19.00 -4.74
CA GLU A 376 -26.99 20.27 -4.01
C GLU A 376 -26.75 21.44 -4.97
N TRP A 377 -25.73 21.34 -5.84
CA TRP A 377 -25.40 22.37 -6.83
C TRP A 377 -26.56 22.69 -7.79
N LEU A 378 -27.30 21.67 -8.23
CA LEU A 378 -28.49 21.83 -9.06
C LEU A 378 -29.68 22.42 -8.30
N THR A 379 -29.82 22.07 -7.02
CA THR A 379 -30.91 22.55 -6.16
C THR A 379 -30.77 24.04 -5.86
N GLU A 380 -29.54 24.53 -5.65
CA GLU A 380 -29.26 25.97 -5.53
C GLU A 380 -29.70 26.77 -6.77
N ARG A 381 -29.80 26.10 -7.92
CA ARG A 381 -30.15 26.66 -9.23
C ARG A 381 -31.54 26.21 -9.69
N LEU A 382 -32.45 25.86 -8.77
CA LEU A 382 -33.76 25.30 -9.14
C LEU A 382 -34.60 26.22 -10.03
N GLN A 383 -34.46 27.55 -9.86
CA GLN A 383 -35.22 28.56 -10.60
C GLN A 383 -34.47 29.14 -11.80
N GLN A 384 -33.22 28.73 -12.04
CA GLN A 384 -32.37 29.23 -13.12
C GLN A 384 -32.26 28.16 -14.20
N SER A 385 -32.27 28.58 -15.47
CA SER A 385 -31.98 27.64 -16.57
C SER A 385 -30.48 27.35 -16.62
N LEU A 386 -30.11 26.10 -16.94
CA LEU A 386 -28.70 25.77 -17.12
C LEU A 386 -28.24 26.25 -18.49
N SER A 387 -27.08 26.90 -18.55
CA SER A 387 -26.46 27.19 -19.84
C SER A 387 -26.20 25.89 -20.63
N PRO A 388 -26.22 25.91 -21.97
CA PRO A 388 -25.96 24.71 -22.77
C PRO A 388 -24.63 24.02 -22.44
N TYR A 389 -23.61 24.81 -22.06
CA TYR A 389 -22.30 24.28 -21.66
C TYR A 389 -22.35 23.57 -20.29
N GLN A 390 -23.04 24.15 -19.29
CA GLN A 390 -23.26 23.52 -17.98
C GLN A 390 -24.02 22.20 -18.13
N PHE A 391 -25.12 22.21 -18.88
CA PHE A 391 -25.92 21.03 -19.14
C PHE A 391 -25.09 19.92 -19.80
N THR A 392 -24.35 20.23 -20.87
CA THR A 392 -23.51 19.25 -21.58
C THR A 392 -22.46 18.64 -20.65
N CYS A 393 -21.77 19.47 -19.86
CA CYS A 393 -20.75 19.01 -18.91
C CYS A 393 -21.35 18.13 -17.81
N LEU A 394 -22.43 18.58 -17.17
CA LEU A 394 -23.05 17.85 -16.05
C LEU A 394 -23.69 16.55 -16.49
N SER A 395 -24.45 16.55 -17.60
CA SER A 395 -25.05 15.34 -18.14
C SER A 395 -24.00 14.30 -18.50
N PHE A 396 -22.86 14.74 -19.05
CA PHE A 396 -21.73 13.85 -19.32
C PHE A 396 -21.10 13.30 -18.04
N ILE A 397 -20.81 14.16 -17.05
CA ILE A 397 -20.25 13.74 -15.75
C ILE A 397 -21.18 12.73 -15.08
N VAL A 398 -22.46 13.07 -14.89
CA VAL A 398 -23.44 12.22 -14.19
C VAL A 398 -23.54 10.84 -14.85
N LYS A 399 -23.65 10.80 -16.19
CA LYS A 399 -23.73 9.55 -16.94
C LYS A 399 -22.47 8.70 -16.77
N LYS A 400 -21.29 9.33 -16.84
CA LYS A 400 -20.01 8.62 -16.75
C LYS A 400 -19.64 8.19 -15.33
N VAL A 401 -19.94 9.01 -14.32
CA VAL A 401 -19.81 8.66 -12.90
C VAL A 401 -20.65 7.41 -12.62
N TYR A 402 -21.92 7.39 -13.01
CA TYR A 402 -22.77 6.21 -12.85
C TYR A 402 -22.17 4.96 -13.52
N SER A 403 -21.89 5.04 -14.83
CA SER A 403 -21.43 3.86 -15.59
C SER A 403 -20.05 3.36 -15.15
N ASP A 404 -19.15 4.27 -14.79
CA ASP A 404 -17.79 3.86 -14.42
C ASP A 404 -17.78 3.23 -13.01
N PHE A 405 -18.57 3.74 -12.06
CA PHE A 405 -18.69 3.12 -10.74
C PHE A 405 -19.50 1.81 -10.75
N GLU A 406 -20.45 1.65 -11.69
CA GLU A 406 -21.07 0.35 -12.00
C GLU A 406 -20.01 -0.67 -12.44
N LEU A 407 -19.09 -0.27 -13.32
CA LEU A 407 -17.98 -1.13 -13.75
C LEU A 407 -16.98 -1.45 -12.62
N GLN A 408 -16.85 -0.57 -11.62
CA GLN A 408 -16.07 -0.85 -10.42
C GLN A 408 -16.78 -1.80 -9.45
N GLY A 409 -17.99 -2.26 -9.76
CA GLY A 409 -18.72 -3.26 -8.99
C GLY A 409 -19.59 -2.69 -7.86
N ILE A 410 -19.92 -1.40 -7.89
CA ILE A 410 -20.89 -0.84 -6.93
C ILE A 410 -22.30 -1.34 -7.26
N ASP A 411 -23.02 -1.79 -6.23
CA ASP A 411 -24.39 -2.28 -6.36
C ASP A 411 -25.33 -1.25 -6.99
N GLU A 412 -26.19 -1.72 -7.90
CA GLU A 412 -27.18 -0.88 -8.60
C GLU A 412 -28.10 -0.14 -7.62
N GLU A 413 -28.44 -0.75 -6.48
CA GLU A 413 -29.27 -0.12 -5.44
C GLU A 413 -28.62 1.13 -4.84
N LYS A 414 -27.29 1.11 -4.69
CA LYS A 414 -26.51 2.26 -4.20
C LYS A 414 -26.32 3.30 -5.30
N LEU A 415 -26.10 2.85 -6.55
CA LEU A 415 -25.96 3.73 -7.70
C LEU A 415 -27.24 4.48 -8.02
N ASN A 416 -28.37 3.78 -8.14
CA ASN A 416 -29.67 4.33 -8.51
C ASN A 416 -30.45 4.90 -7.32
N GLY A 417 -29.74 5.61 -6.43
CA GLY A 417 -30.33 6.24 -5.25
C GLY A 417 -31.29 7.39 -5.57
N LYS A 418 -32.07 7.82 -4.57
CA LYS A 418 -33.05 8.91 -4.70
C LYS A 418 -32.44 10.21 -5.23
N LEU A 419 -31.23 10.54 -4.79
CA LEU A 419 -30.52 11.74 -5.24
C LEU A 419 -30.14 11.65 -6.71
N TYR A 420 -29.66 10.50 -7.19
CA TYR A 420 -29.35 10.28 -8.60
C TYR A 420 -30.61 10.41 -9.48
N GLN A 421 -31.73 9.82 -9.05
CA GLN A 421 -33.01 9.96 -9.75
C GLN A 421 -33.53 11.42 -9.76
N SER A 422 -33.24 12.20 -8.72
CA SER A 422 -33.56 13.63 -8.66
C SER A 422 -32.76 14.41 -9.70
N ILE A 423 -31.43 14.18 -9.75
CA ILE A 423 -30.53 14.79 -10.73
C ILE A 423 -30.98 14.47 -12.16
N ASN A 424 -31.24 13.19 -12.46
CA ASN A 424 -31.66 12.77 -13.81
C ASN A 424 -32.99 13.42 -14.23
N ARG A 425 -33.97 13.49 -13.32
CA ARG A 425 -35.22 14.20 -13.60
C ARG A 425 -34.99 15.68 -13.90
N ARG A 426 -34.11 16.36 -13.14
CA ARG A 426 -33.76 17.76 -13.39
C ARG A 426 -33.09 17.93 -14.75
N LEU A 427 -32.10 17.10 -15.08
CA LEU A 427 -31.39 17.19 -16.36
C LEU A 427 -32.31 16.91 -17.55
N GLN A 428 -33.25 15.95 -17.44
CA GLN A 428 -34.24 15.69 -18.48
C GLN A 428 -35.18 16.88 -18.73
N LEU A 429 -35.58 17.61 -17.68
CA LEU A 429 -36.39 18.82 -17.82
C LEU A 429 -35.61 19.93 -18.53
N GLU A 430 -34.32 20.10 -18.22
CA GLU A 430 -33.45 21.07 -18.92
C GLU A 430 -33.26 20.71 -20.40
N GLU A 431 -33.10 19.42 -20.73
CA GLU A 431 -33.01 18.95 -22.11
C GLU A 431 -34.28 19.30 -22.91
N ALA A 432 -35.45 19.07 -22.31
CA ALA A 432 -36.73 19.42 -22.93
C ALA A 432 -36.88 20.95 -23.11
N ASN A 433 -36.45 21.76 -22.14
CA ASN A 433 -36.49 23.21 -22.23
C ASN A 433 -35.56 23.77 -23.33
N VAL A 434 -34.36 23.22 -23.47
CA VAL A 434 -33.41 23.59 -24.54
C VAL A 434 -33.99 23.23 -25.92
N ALA A 435 -34.58 22.03 -26.08
CA ALA A 435 -35.19 21.61 -27.32
C ALA A 435 -36.37 22.52 -27.75
N LEU A 436 -37.17 23.00 -26.79
CA LEU A 436 -38.28 23.93 -27.06
C LEU A 436 -37.79 25.34 -27.45
N HIS A 437 -36.67 25.80 -26.88
CA HIS A 437 -36.08 27.10 -27.24
C HIS A 437 -35.45 27.12 -28.64
N ASP A 438 -34.82 26.04 -29.09
CA ASP A 438 -34.30 25.92 -30.46
C ASP A 438 -35.43 25.94 -31.51
N HIS A 439 -36.63 25.47 -31.15
CA HIS A 439 -37.80 25.50 -32.02
C HIS A 439 -38.49 26.87 -32.13
N SER A 440 -38.28 27.79 -31.18
CA SER A 440 -38.94 29.10 -31.16
C SER A 440 -38.18 30.21 -31.90
N ASN A 441 -36.91 29.99 -32.25
CA ASN A 441 -36.06 30.96 -32.97
C ASN A 441 -35.81 30.61 -34.45
N GLY A 442 -36.49 29.61 -35.02
CA GLY A 442 -36.35 29.21 -36.42
C GLY A 442 -37.49 29.69 -37.32
N HIS A 443 -37.17 30.50 -38.33
CA HIS A 443 -38.03 30.73 -39.48
C HIS A 443 -38.40 29.40 -40.19
N ALA A 444 -39.56 29.40 -40.86
CA ALA A 444 -40.29 28.34 -41.57
C ALA A 444 -39.47 27.22 -42.28
N PRO A 445 -40.08 26.03 -42.51
CA PRO A 445 -39.37 24.76 -42.58
C PRO A 445 -38.76 24.49 -43.97
N SER A 446 -37.49 24.08 -43.99
CA SER A 446 -36.93 23.35 -45.14
C SER A 446 -36.95 21.85 -44.84
N VAL A 447 -37.79 21.16 -45.59
CA VAL A 447 -37.85 19.70 -45.71
C VAL A 447 -36.47 19.14 -46.08
N PHE A 448 -35.92 18.22 -45.27
CA PHE A 448 -35.07 17.07 -45.65
C PHE A 448 -34.81 16.20 -44.39
N PRO A 449 -34.49 14.90 -44.53
CA PRO A 449 -35.23 13.84 -43.86
C PRO A 449 -34.57 13.36 -42.56
N THR A 450 -35.43 12.81 -41.71
CA THR A 450 -35.15 11.96 -40.56
C THR A 450 -34.11 10.88 -40.87
N SER A 451 -32.93 11.00 -40.27
CA SER A 451 -31.97 9.91 -40.08
C SER A 451 -31.20 10.11 -38.79
N LEU A 452 -31.88 9.87 -37.66
CA LEU A 452 -31.23 9.37 -36.44
C LEU A 452 -32.27 8.62 -35.59
N GLY A 453 -32.83 7.57 -36.20
CA GLY A 453 -33.58 6.54 -35.49
C GLY A 453 -32.75 5.26 -35.49
N ASN A 454 -32.63 4.65 -34.31
CA ASN A 454 -32.07 3.32 -34.04
C ASN A 454 -30.54 3.19 -33.93
N ALA A 455 -30.02 3.53 -32.75
CA ALA A 455 -28.94 2.78 -32.11
C ALA A 455 -29.35 2.38 -30.68
N SER A 456 -30.57 1.83 -30.56
CA SER A 456 -31.11 1.19 -29.35
C SER A 456 -31.76 -0.13 -29.77
N ALA A 457 -30.98 -0.99 -30.42
CA ALA A 457 -31.37 -2.36 -30.78
C ALA A 457 -30.10 -3.19 -31.05
N ALA A 458 -29.28 -3.35 -30.02
CA ALA A 458 -28.20 -4.33 -29.98
C ALA A 458 -27.87 -4.70 -28.52
N VAL A 459 -28.90 -4.92 -27.69
CA VAL A 459 -28.78 -5.58 -26.38
C VAL A 459 -29.99 -6.50 -26.22
N SER A 460 -30.08 -7.49 -27.10
CA SER A 460 -30.96 -8.65 -26.95
C SER A 460 -30.52 -9.69 -27.98
N ASN A 461 -29.38 -10.34 -27.73
CA ASN A 461 -28.98 -11.67 -28.22
C ASN A 461 -27.48 -11.91 -27.97
N VAL A 462 -27.08 -12.04 -26.70
CA VAL A 462 -26.04 -12.99 -26.26
C VAL A 462 -26.40 -13.43 -24.83
N SER A 463 -27.60 -14.00 -24.67
CA SER A 463 -27.91 -14.94 -23.57
C SER A 463 -27.92 -16.34 -24.18
N SER A 464 -26.72 -16.87 -24.45
CA SER A 464 -26.44 -18.31 -24.62
C SER A 464 -24.94 -18.49 -24.88
N MET A 465 -24.10 -18.34 -23.86
CA MET A 465 -22.72 -18.87 -23.80
C MET A 465 -22.09 -18.56 -22.43
N VAL A 466 -22.76 -18.98 -21.35
CA VAL A 466 -22.13 -19.22 -20.04
C VAL A 466 -22.68 -20.54 -19.55
N GLU A 467 -22.16 -21.62 -20.13
CA GLU A 467 -22.20 -22.95 -19.55
C GLU A 467 -20.90 -23.63 -19.99
N GLY A 468 -19.95 -23.77 -19.06
CA GLY A 468 -18.69 -24.47 -19.29
C GLY A 468 -17.41 -23.68 -19.10
N ALA A 469 -17.15 -23.18 -17.89
CA ALA A 469 -15.76 -22.98 -17.39
C ALA A 469 -15.66 -22.92 -15.85
N GLY A 470 -16.63 -23.50 -15.13
CA GLY A 470 -16.64 -23.61 -13.67
C GLY A 470 -16.53 -25.06 -13.21
N ALA A 471 -15.48 -25.76 -13.62
CA ALA A 471 -15.12 -27.09 -13.10
C ALA A 471 -13.67 -27.42 -13.42
N LYS A 472 -12.74 -26.99 -12.56
CA LYS A 472 -11.44 -27.67 -12.32
C LYS A 472 -10.83 -27.18 -11.01
N VAL A 473 -11.45 -27.68 -9.95
CA VAL A 473 -10.93 -27.79 -8.59
C VAL A 473 -9.93 -28.95 -8.60
N PHE A 474 -8.71 -28.68 -8.09
CA PHE A 474 -7.78 -29.63 -7.46
C PHE A 474 -7.28 -30.83 -8.27
N SER A 475 -6.04 -30.73 -8.75
CA SER A 475 -5.05 -31.82 -8.71
C SER A 475 -3.66 -31.23 -9.00
N PHE A 476 -2.61 -31.84 -8.44
CA PHE A 476 -1.19 -31.46 -8.50
C PHE A 476 -0.63 -30.65 -7.32
N PHE A 477 -0.60 -31.26 -6.13
CA PHE A 477 0.65 -31.56 -5.43
C PHE A 477 0.45 -32.88 -4.66
N LYS A 478 1.34 -33.84 -4.93
CA LYS A 478 1.54 -35.08 -4.19
C LYS A 478 3.03 -35.14 -3.87
#